data_AF-A0A3P7NVR3-F1
#
_entry.id   AF-A0A3P7NVR3-F1
#
_cell.length_a   1.000
_cell.length_b   1.000
_cell.length_c   1.000
_cell.angle_alpha   90.00
_cell.angle_beta   90.00
_cell.angle_gamma   90.00
#
_symmetry.space_group_name_H-M   'P 1'
#
loop_
_entity.id
_entity.type
_entity.pdbx_description
1 polymer ?
#
loop_
_entity_poly.entity_id
_entity_poly.type
_entity_poly.pdbx_seq_one_letter_code
_entity_poly.pdbx_strand_id
1 'polypeptide(L)'
;MMSIRSTFKEDIGCTAADLIFETSLRLSGELGSPSNTLTSFNPSGNVDLLYSAMRNRSATPPRASPTNSFVCPDLDKCRFVLVGRDAVRRPFHILYGGPYKVVRPYDKDFVIHHNG
;
A
#
# COMPACT_ATOMS: atom_id res chain seq x y z
N MET A 1 -12.91 15.62 -12.23
CA MET A 1 -12.10 14.39 -12.44
C MET A 1 -12.67 13.26 -11.60
N MET A 2 -13.76 12.63 -12.05
CA MET A 2 -14.43 11.50 -11.34
C MET A 2 -14.08 10.12 -11.92
N SER A 3 -13.39 10.09 -13.06
CA SER A 3 -13.08 8.86 -13.81
C SER A 3 -12.38 7.80 -12.94
N ILE A 4 -11.36 8.17 -12.15
CA ILE A 4 -10.59 7.22 -11.31
C ILE A 4 -11.44 6.60 -10.18
N ARG A 5 -12.54 7.26 -9.76
CA ARG A 5 -13.39 6.76 -8.66
C ARG A 5 -14.52 5.87 -9.17
N SER A 6 -15.01 6.15 -10.37
CA SER A 6 -16.05 5.35 -11.04
C SER A 6 -15.49 4.17 -11.83
N THR A 7 -14.17 4.02 -11.97
CA THR A 7 -13.58 2.82 -12.58
C THR A 7 -13.79 1.60 -11.69
N PHE A 8 -14.32 0.54 -12.29
CA PHE A 8 -14.48 -0.75 -11.63
C PHE A 8 -13.12 -1.33 -11.26
N LYS A 9 -12.99 -1.75 -10.00
CA LYS A 9 -11.77 -2.36 -9.49
C LYS A 9 -12.03 -3.85 -9.31
N GLU A 10 -11.55 -4.66 -10.24
CA GLU A 10 -11.83 -6.11 -10.31
C GLU A 10 -11.37 -6.89 -9.06
N ASP A 11 -10.32 -6.43 -8.40
CA ASP A 11 -9.77 -7.02 -7.17
C ASP A 11 -10.66 -6.78 -5.94
N ILE A 12 -11.52 -5.75 -5.98
CA ILE A 12 -12.50 -5.47 -4.92
C ILE A 12 -13.93 -5.84 -5.38
N GLY A 13 -14.16 -5.93 -6.69
CA GLY A 13 -15.46 -6.25 -7.27
C GLY A 13 -16.46 -5.08 -7.27
N CYS A 14 -16.00 -3.85 -7.05
CA CYS A 14 -16.83 -2.64 -7.04
C CYS A 14 -16.02 -1.39 -7.42
N THR A 15 -16.68 -0.25 -7.62
CA THR A 15 -15.99 1.03 -7.83
C THR A 15 -15.63 1.68 -6.49
N ALA A 16 -14.64 2.58 -6.48
CA ALA A 16 -14.34 3.36 -5.29
C ALA A 16 -15.47 4.34 -4.94
N ALA A 17 -16.24 4.76 -5.95
CA ALA A 17 -17.46 5.55 -5.78
C ALA A 17 -18.54 4.75 -5.04
N ASP A 18 -18.76 3.49 -5.40
CA ASP A 18 -19.75 2.63 -4.73
C ASP A 18 -19.43 2.46 -3.24
N LEU A 19 -18.15 2.30 -2.88
CA LEU A 19 -17.70 2.14 -1.49
C LEU A 19 -17.89 3.40 -0.63
N ILE A 20 -17.88 4.58 -1.24
CA ILE A 20 -17.86 5.86 -0.51
C ILE A 20 -19.24 6.54 -0.56
N PHE A 21 -19.90 6.50 -1.71
CA PHE A 21 -21.14 7.22 -1.99
C PHE A 21 -22.35 6.30 -2.08
N GLU A 22 -22.16 5.01 -1.79
CA GLU A 22 -23.23 3.99 -1.75
C GLU A 22 -23.99 3.83 -3.07
N THR A 23 -23.49 4.46 -4.14
CA THR A 23 -24.14 4.54 -5.45
C THR A 23 -23.10 4.65 -6.56
N SER A 24 -23.42 4.06 -7.71
CA SER A 24 -22.59 4.18 -8.91
C SER A 24 -22.77 5.58 -9.49
N LEU A 25 -21.70 6.39 -9.37
CA LEU A 25 -21.64 7.75 -9.87
C LEU A 25 -21.68 7.75 -11.41
N ARG A 26 -22.83 8.17 -11.97
CA ARG A 26 -23.00 8.38 -13.42
C ARG A 26 -22.08 9.50 -13.90
N LEU A 27 -21.17 9.18 -14.81
CA LEU A 27 -20.32 10.18 -15.45
C LEU A 27 -21.12 10.96 -16.50
N SER A 28 -20.81 12.24 -16.67
CA SER A 28 -21.43 13.11 -17.69
C SER A 28 -21.01 12.62 -19.09
N GLY A 29 -21.77 11.69 -19.67
CA GLY A 29 -21.44 10.97 -20.91
C GLY A 29 -21.81 9.47 -20.90
N GLU A 30 -22.21 8.92 -19.76
CA GLU A 30 -22.61 7.52 -19.61
C GLU A 30 -24.08 7.32 -20.01
N LEU A 31 -24.33 6.79 -21.21
CA LEU A 31 -25.67 6.53 -21.72
C LEU A 31 -26.20 5.18 -21.23
N GLY A 32 -26.71 5.15 -19.99
CA GLY A 32 -27.31 3.95 -19.38
C GLY A 32 -28.83 4.05 -19.26
N SER A 33 -29.56 3.06 -19.79
CA SER A 33 -30.99 2.86 -19.50
C SER A 33 -31.19 2.70 -17.97
N PRO A 34 -32.24 3.30 -17.37
CA PRO A 34 -32.48 3.15 -15.93
C PRO A 34 -32.81 1.69 -15.62
N SER A 35 -31.86 0.95 -15.05
CA SER A 35 -32.18 -0.31 -14.39
C SER A 35 -32.95 0.02 -13.12
N ASN A 36 -34.13 -0.57 -12.98
CA ASN A 36 -35.11 -0.30 -11.92
C ASN A 36 -34.69 -0.90 -10.56
N THR A 37 -33.43 -1.29 -10.40
CA THR A 37 -32.87 -1.78 -9.14
C THR A 37 -32.41 -0.58 -8.33
N LEU A 38 -33.37 0.15 -7.77
CA LEU A 38 -33.14 0.93 -6.56
C LEU A 38 -32.76 -0.08 -5.47
N THR A 39 -31.49 -0.45 -5.40
CA THR A 39 -30.98 -1.28 -4.32
C THR A 39 -31.24 -0.49 -3.04
N SER A 40 -32.10 -1.05 -2.19
CA SER A 40 -32.48 -0.52 -0.88
C SER A 40 -31.29 0.14 -0.19
N PHE A 41 -31.41 1.45 0.09
CA PHE A 41 -30.46 2.22 0.91
C PHE A 41 -30.27 1.48 2.25
N ASN A 42 -29.15 0.77 2.40
CA ASN A 42 -28.74 0.12 3.63
C ASN A 42 -27.32 0.60 3.96
N PRO A 43 -27.17 1.69 4.73
CA PRO A 43 -25.87 2.29 5.02
C PRO A 43 -24.93 1.36 5.82
N SER A 44 -25.48 0.32 6.47
CA SER A 44 -24.69 -0.69 7.18
C SER A 44 -23.97 -1.67 6.25
N GLY A 45 -24.58 -2.04 5.12
CA GLY A 45 -24.05 -3.10 4.25
C GLY A 45 -22.75 -2.73 3.53
N ASN A 46 -22.53 -1.45 3.26
CA ASN A 46 -21.33 -0.97 2.56
C ASN A 46 -20.12 -0.87 3.48
N VAL A 47 -20.33 -0.38 4.71
CA VAL A 47 -19.28 -0.38 5.73
C VAL A 47 -18.81 -1.81 5.99
N ASP A 48 -19.74 -2.77 6.09
CA ASP A 48 -19.43 -4.19 6.22
C ASP A 48 -18.71 -4.76 4.97
N LEU A 49 -19.10 -4.34 3.76
CA LEU A 49 -18.41 -4.69 2.52
C LEU A 49 -16.97 -4.15 2.50
N LEU A 50 -16.77 -2.88 2.85
CA LEU A 50 -15.45 -2.26 2.91
C LEU A 50 -14.58 -2.92 3.98
N TYR A 51 -15.13 -3.18 5.17
CA TYR A 51 -14.42 -3.86 6.24
C TYR A 51 -14.04 -5.28 5.84
N SER A 52 -14.95 -6.04 5.21
CA SER A 52 -14.64 -7.39 4.74
C SER A 52 -13.62 -7.40 3.59
N ALA A 53 -13.74 -6.48 2.63
CA ALA A 53 -12.79 -6.33 1.53
C ALA A 53 -11.39 -5.96 2.03
N MET A 54 -11.29 -5.03 2.97
CA MET A 54 -10.00 -4.63 3.56
C MET A 54 -9.43 -5.71 4.48
N ARG A 55 -10.28 -6.36 5.29
CA ARG A 55 -9.85 -7.41 6.22
C ARG A 55 -9.36 -8.67 5.52
N ASN A 56 -9.98 -9.03 4.39
CA ASN A 56 -9.61 -10.23 3.64
C ASN A 56 -8.38 -9.98 2.73
N ARG A 57 -7.92 -8.73 2.60
CA ARG A 57 -6.79 -8.38 1.74
C ARG A 57 -5.48 -8.58 2.47
N SER A 58 -4.68 -9.50 1.94
CA SER A 58 -3.27 -9.66 2.33
C SER A 58 -2.35 -8.88 1.40
N ALA A 59 -1.11 -8.64 1.83
CA ALA A 59 -0.10 -8.04 0.98
C ALA A 59 0.05 -8.85 -0.31
N THR A 60 -0.15 -8.21 -1.45
CA THR A 60 0.11 -8.84 -2.75
C THR A 60 1.60 -9.15 -2.84
N PRO A 61 1.99 -10.41 -3.15
CA PRO A 61 3.39 -10.74 -3.33
C PRO A 61 4.03 -9.79 -4.35
N PRO A 62 5.25 -9.29 -4.09
CA PRO A 62 5.99 -8.51 -5.07
C PRO A 62 6.13 -9.28 -6.39
N ARG A 63 6.30 -8.55 -7.49
CA ARG A 63 6.67 -9.16 -8.76
C ARG A 63 7.93 -10.01 -8.56
N ALA A 64 7.87 -11.27 -8.99
CA ALA A 64 9.02 -12.17 -8.94
C ALA A 64 10.19 -11.54 -9.70
N SER A 65 11.32 -11.33 -9.02
CA SER A 65 12.57 -10.94 -9.67
C SER A 65 13.19 -12.17 -10.32
N PRO A 66 13.60 -12.11 -11.59
CA PRO A 66 14.31 -13.22 -12.24
C PRO A 66 15.72 -13.42 -11.65
N THR A 67 16.23 -12.41 -10.93
CA THR A 67 17.54 -12.43 -10.29
C THR A 67 17.40 -12.80 -8.81
N ASN A 68 18.21 -13.73 -8.35
CA ASN A 68 18.39 -13.98 -6.92
C ASN A 68 19.11 -12.78 -6.29
N SER A 69 18.51 -12.18 -5.25
CA SER A 69 19.21 -11.19 -4.45
C SER A 69 20.28 -11.89 -3.61
N PHE A 70 21.49 -11.34 -3.62
CA PHE A 70 22.52 -11.78 -2.70
C PHE A 70 22.25 -11.15 -1.33
N VAL A 71 22.12 -11.98 -0.30
CA VAL A 71 22.04 -11.55 1.11
C VAL A 71 23.27 -12.12 1.82
N CYS A 72 24.01 -11.25 2.51
CA CYS A 72 25.18 -11.69 3.27
C CYS A 72 24.75 -12.66 4.39
N PRO A 73 25.37 -13.84 4.53
CA PRO A 73 24.99 -14.81 5.56
C PRO A 73 25.15 -14.30 7.00
N ASP A 74 26.06 -13.36 7.22
CA ASP A 74 26.34 -12.78 8.55
C ASP A 74 25.56 -11.48 8.80
N LEU A 75 24.57 -11.18 7.96
CA LEU A 75 23.74 -9.99 8.12
C LEU A 75 22.97 -9.99 9.45
N ASP A 76 22.56 -11.16 9.92
CA ASP A 76 21.94 -11.39 11.23
C ASP A 76 22.87 -11.07 12.41
N LYS A 77 24.18 -11.22 12.22
CA LYS A 77 25.23 -10.95 13.22
C LYS A 77 25.85 -9.57 13.08
N CYS A 78 25.43 -8.77 12.10
CA CYS A 78 26.00 -7.45 11.86
C CYS A 78 25.85 -6.56 13.11
N ARG A 79 26.99 -6.10 13.65
CA ARG A 79 27.03 -5.20 14.81
C ARG A 79 26.78 -3.74 14.45
N PHE A 80 27.06 -3.37 13.19
CA PHE A 80 26.95 -2.01 12.70
C PHE A 80 26.35 -1.99 11.30
N VAL A 81 25.52 -0.99 11.03
CA VAL A 81 24.88 -0.78 9.72
C VAL A 81 24.98 0.67 9.28
N LEU A 82 24.97 0.87 7.96
CA LEU A 82 24.85 2.18 7.32
C LEU A 82 23.42 2.37 6.85
N VAL A 83 22.83 3.53 7.11
CA VAL A 83 21.41 3.81 6.85
C VAL A 83 21.27 4.86 5.77
N GLY A 84 20.49 4.56 4.73
CA GLY A 84 20.22 5.51 3.65
C GLY A 84 19.51 6.75 4.18
N ARG A 85 20.02 7.95 3.84
CA ARG A 85 19.37 9.21 4.19
C ARG A 85 18.28 9.54 3.18
N ASP A 86 17.04 9.34 3.57
CA ASP A 86 15.86 9.66 2.76
C ASP A 86 15.39 11.11 2.99
N ALA A 87 16.22 12.06 2.56
CA ALA A 87 15.91 13.49 2.63
C ALA A 87 16.07 14.13 1.24
N VAL A 88 15.40 15.26 0.99
CA VAL A 88 15.62 16.06 -0.22
C VAL A 88 17.08 16.54 -0.22
N ARG A 89 17.86 16.08 -1.21
CA ARG A 89 19.32 16.23 -1.21
C ARG A 89 19.78 17.28 -2.19
N ARG A 90 20.76 18.08 -1.73
CA ARG A 90 21.59 18.90 -2.60
C ARG A 90 22.62 18.00 -3.29
N PRO A 91 23.16 18.40 -4.46
CA PRO A 91 24.29 17.70 -5.08
C PRO A 91 25.43 17.48 -4.08
N PHE A 92 26.08 16.31 -4.14
CA PHE A 92 27.25 15.92 -3.32
C PHE A 92 27.03 15.63 -1.83
N HIS A 93 25.79 15.46 -1.34
CA HIS A 93 25.59 14.95 0.01
C HIS A 93 25.90 13.44 0.12
N ILE A 94 26.36 12.97 1.27
CA ILE A 94 26.59 11.54 1.53
C ILE A 94 25.24 10.79 1.51
N LEU A 95 25.21 9.63 0.85
CA LEU A 95 24.02 8.78 0.69
C LEU A 95 23.60 8.08 1.98
N TYR A 96 24.58 7.65 2.76
CA TYR A 96 24.38 6.85 3.96
C TYR A 96 24.88 7.60 5.21
N GLY A 97 24.13 7.53 6.29
CA GLY A 97 24.60 7.88 7.63
C GLY A 97 25.12 6.66 8.38
N GLY A 98 25.86 6.89 9.46
CA GLY A 98 26.37 5.84 10.34
C GLY A 98 27.90 5.72 10.27
N PRO A 99 28.49 4.67 10.88
CA PRO A 99 27.89 3.41 11.31
C PRO A 99 27.03 3.51 12.58
N TYR A 100 25.83 2.92 12.54
CA TYR A 100 24.94 2.81 13.69
C TYR A 100 25.04 1.42 14.30
N LYS A 101 25.09 1.35 15.63
CA LYS A 101 25.14 0.07 16.35
C LYS A 101 23.78 -0.63 16.26
N VAL A 102 23.78 -1.89 15.85
CA VAL A 102 22.59 -2.75 15.88
C VAL A 102 22.31 -3.17 17.32
N VAL A 103 21.13 -2.82 17.83
CA VAL A 103 20.62 -3.24 19.14
C VAL A 103 19.97 -4.61 19.03
N ARG A 104 19.18 -4.80 17.96
CA ARG A 104 18.48 -6.06 17.70
C ARG A 104 18.28 -6.28 16.21
N PRO A 105 18.72 -7.42 15.66
CA PRO A 105 18.38 -7.85 14.31
C PRO A 105 17.02 -8.57 14.30
N TYR A 106 16.23 -8.34 13.26
CA TYR A 106 15.03 -9.11 12.90
C TYR A 106 15.18 -9.64 11.46
N ASP A 107 14.18 -10.39 10.98
CA ASP A 107 14.21 -11.03 9.65
C ASP A 107 14.35 -10.01 8.50
N LYS A 108 13.68 -8.85 8.61
CA LYS A 108 13.65 -7.83 7.53
C LYS A 108 14.11 -6.45 7.96
N ASP A 109 14.30 -6.22 9.25
CA ASP A 109 14.57 -4.92 9.84
C ASP A 109 15.58 -4.99 10.99
N PHE A 110 16.21 -3.86 11.28
CA PHE A 110 17.19 -3.72 12.35
C PHE A 110 16.78 -2.59 13.27
N VAL A 111 16.78 -2.86 14.58
CA VAL A 111 16.72 -1.80 15.59
C VAL A 111 18.12 -1.29 15.79
N ILE A 112 18.34 -0.01 15.49
CA ILE A 112 19.64 0.65 15.60
C ILE A 112 19.64 1.63 16.78
N HIS A 113 20.82 1.80 17.37
CA HIS A 113 21.08 2.91 18.25
C HIS A 113 21.45 4.12 17.39
N HIS A 114 20.44 4.95 17.12
CA HIS A 114 20.63 6.29 16.61
C HIS A 114 20.64 7.22 17.82
N ASN A 115 21.68 8.07 17.96
CA ASN A 115 21.85 8.99 19.10
C ASN A 115 20.49 9.55 19.58
N GLY A 116 20.25 9.45 20.91
CA GLY A 116 19.01 9.84 21.57
C GLY A 116 18.55 11.25 21.27
#